data_AF-A0A975KH68-F1
#
_entry.id   AF-A0A975KH68-F1
#
_cell.length_a   1.000
_cell.length_b   1.000
_cell.length_c   1.000
_cell.angle_alpha   90.00
_cell.angle_beta   90.00
_cell.angle_gamma   90.00
#
_symmetry.space_group_name_H-M   'P 1'
#
loop_
_entity.id
_entity.type
_entity.pdbx_description
1 polymer ?
#
loop_
_entity_poly.entity_id
_entity_poly.type
_entity_poly.pdbx_seq_one_letter_code
_entity_poly.pdbx_strand_id
1 'polypeptide(L)'
;MNERHFRLYERIVAIEDSLEALGPIDKLIERIEELEKMVKQTKTVLGFDEACKYIGVSESLLYKLTAAKEVPHYKPRGKMLYFNREEIDKWLLQNKQEVIGMVTKIEIDNPKE
;
A
#
# COMPACT_ATOMS: atom_id res chain seq x y z
N MET A 1 -39.49 44.82 5.82
CA MET A 1 -38.50 43.83 5.34
C MET A 1 -39.27 42.72 4.64
N ASN A 2 -39.01 42.48 3.35
CA ASN A 2 -39.84 41.56 2.55
C ASN A 2 -39.70 40.11 3.05
N GLU A 3 -40.80 39.39 3.16
CA GLU A 3 -40.85 37.98 3.63
C GLU A 3 -39.91 37.06 2.83
N ARG A 4 -39.72 37.35 1.54
CA ARG A 4 -38.73 36.66 0.68
C ARG A 4 -37.29 36.91 1.13
N HIS A 5 -36.97 38.12 1.58
CA HIS A 5 -35.63 38.47 2.08
C HIS A 5 -35.33 37.74 3.38
N PHE A 6 -36.34 37.56 4.24
CA PHE A 6 -36.23 36.77 5.47
C PHE A 6 -35.95 35.29 5.19
N ARG A 7 -36.69 34.67 4.26
CA ARG A 7 -36.46 33.26 3.87
C ARG A 7 -35.09 33.04 3.21
N LEU A 8 -34.59 34.02 2.46
CA LEU A 8 -33.24 33.97 1.90
C LEU A 8 -32.18 34.00 3.01
N TYR A 9 -32.38 34.82 4.03
CA TYR A 9 -31.48 34.91 5.17
C TYR A 9 -31.43 33.59 5.96
N GLU A 10 -32.59 33.00 6.29
CA GLU A 10 -32.64 31.69 6.97
C GLU A 10 -31.91 30.60 6.18
N ARG A 11 -32.03 30.61 4.85
CA ARG A 11 -31.32 29.65 3.99
C ARG A 11 -29.80 29.89 3.98
N ILE A 12 -29.36 31.14 4.05
CA ILE A 12 -27.93 31.48 4.12
C ILE A 12 -27.33 30.99 5.45
N VAL A 13 -28.01 31.27 6.56
CA VAL A 13 -27.57 30.81 7.89
C VAL A 13 -27.46 29.29 7.95
N ALA A 14 -28.46 28.57 7.43
CA ALA A 14 -28.40 27.11 7.39
C ALA A 14 -27.23 26.57 6.55
N ILE A 15 -26.82 27.30 5.50
CA ILE A 15 -25.65 26.95 4.68
C ILE A 15 -24.36 27.24 5.45
N GLU A 16 -24.27 28.38 6.14
CA GLU A 16 -23.11 28.73 6.98
C GLU A 16 -22.90 27.70 8.09
N ASP A 17 -23.95 27.31 8.80
CA ASP A 17 -23.91 26.26 9.83
C ASP A 17 -23.44 24.92 9.25
N SER A 18 -23.92 24.58 8.05
CA SER A 18 -23.52 23.34 7.36
C SER A 18 -22.06 23.37 6.93
N LEU A 19 -21.54 24.54 6.52
CA LEU A 19 -20.13 24.73 6.17
C LEU A 19 -19.22 24.70 7.39
N GLU A 20 -19.67 25.24 8.53
CA GLU A 20 -18.94 25.18 9.79
C GLU A 20 -18.83 23.74 10.32
N ALA A 21 -19.91 22.96 10.20
CA ALA A 21 -19.95 21.56 10.59
C ALA A 21 -19.00 20.65 9.78
N LEU A 22 -18.72 21.01 8.52
CA LEU A 22 -17.75 20.29 7.67
C LEU A 22 -16.30 20.48 8.14
N GLY A 23 -16.05 21.49 8.97
CA GLY A 23 -14.72 21.81 9.46
C GLY A 23 -13.75 22.31 8.36
N PRO A 24 -12.46 22.46 8.67
CA PRO A 24 -11.47 22.91 7.70
C PRO A 24 -11.34 21.89 6.57
N ILE A 25 -11.46 22.35 5.33
CA ILE A 25 -11.31 21.53 4.12
C ILE A 25 -9.96 20.79 4.12
N ASP A 26 -8.91 21.40 4.69
CA ASP A 26 -7.58 20.79 4.83
C ASP A 26 -7.61 19.47 5.60
N LYS A 27 -8.43 19.38 6.66
CA LYS A 27 -8.57 18.13 7.44
C LYS A 27 -9.31 17.05 6.65
N LEU A 28 -10.26 17.43 5.80
CA LEU A 28 -10.95 16.49 4.92
C LEU A 28 -10.00 15.92 3.86
N ILE A 29 -9.14 16.76 3.29
CA ILE A 29 -8.10 16.34 2.34
C ILE A 29 -7.14 15.36 3.01
N GLU A 30 -6.62 15.69 4.19
CA GLU A 30 -5.73 14.81 4.96
C GLU A 30 -6.39 13.45 5.23
N ARG A 31 -7.68 13.44 5.62
CA ARG A 31 -8.42 12.20 5.87
C ARG A 31 -8.61 11.36 4.61
N ILE A 32 -8.81 11.99 3.45
CA ILE A 32 -8.91 11.29 2.17
C ILE A 32 -7.56 10.68 1.79
N GLU A 33 -6.45 11.40 1.98
CA GLU A 33 -5.10 10.86 1.70
C GLU A 33 -4.75 9.66 2.60
N GLU A 34 -5.13 9.70 3.87
CA GLU A 34 -4.99 8.56 4.79
C GLU A 34 -5.79 7.34 4.31
N LEU A 35 -7.05 7.55 3.93
CA LEU A 35 -7.92 6.47 3.43
C LEU A 35 -7.38 5.87 2.13
N GLU A 36 -6.87 6.69 1.20
CA GLU A 36 -6.24 6.20 -0.02
C GLU A 36 -5.01 5.33 0.27
N LYS A 37 -4.17 5.72 1.24
CA LYS A 37 -3.02 4.92 1.68
C LYS A 37 -3.47 3.59 2.26
N MET A 38 -4.49 3.58 3.11
CA MET A 38 -5.05 2.35 3.70
C MET A 38 -5.62 1.42 2.62
N VAL A 39 -6.38 1.94 1.66
CA VAL A 39 -6.95 1.13 0.58
C VAL A 39 -5.84 0.52 -0.30
N LYS A 40 -4.79 1.29 -0.64
CA LYS A 40 -3.61 0.78 -1.37
C LYS A 40 -2.87 -0.33 -0.61
N GLN A 41 -2.90 -0.32 0.73
CA GLN A 41 -2.33 -1.37 1.56
C GLN A 41 -3.19 -2.65 1.59
N THR A 42 -4.52 -2.54 1.49
CA THR A 42 -5.42 -3.71 1.49
C THR A 42 -5.45 -4.49 0.17
N LYS A 43 -4.91 -3.92 -0.91
CA LYS A 43 -4.88 -4.60 -2.21
C LYS A 43 -3.96 -5.83 -2.14
N THR A 44 -4.55 -7.01 -2.30
CA THR A 44 -3.86 -8.30 -2.26
C THR A 44 -3.16 -8.63 -3.58
N VAL A 45 -3.72 -8.15 -4.71
CA VAL A 45 -3.18 -8.35 -6.05
C VAL A 45 -2.66 -7.03 -6.62
N LEU A 46 -1.38 -7.01 -6.95
CA LEU A 46 -0.69 -5.89 -7.57
C LEU A 46 -0.57 -6.12 -9.08
N GLY A 47 -0.82 -5.07 -9.87
CA GLY A 47 -0.43 -5.02 -11.27
C GLY A 47 1.08 -4.82 -11.45
N PHE A 48 1.55 -4.76 -12.69
CA PHE A 48 2.98 -4.61 -12.99
C PHE A 48 3.59 -3.31 -12.44
N ASP A 49 2.98 -2.16 -12.72
CA ASP A 49 3.45 -0.86 -12.21
C ASP A 49 3.40 -0.78 -10.68
N GLU A 50 2.34 -1.33 -10.07
CA GLU A 50 2.21 -1.41 -8.62
C GLU A 50 3.29 -2.32 -8.00
N ALA A 51 3.60 -3.45 -8.63
CA ALA A 51 4.65 -4.35 -8.18
C ALA A 51 6.04 -3.74 -8.32
N CYS A 52 6.33 -2.98 -9.39
CA CYS A 52 7.57 -2.22 -9.53
C CYS A 52 7.76 -1.26 -8.34
N LYS A 53 6.72 -0.49 -8.02
CA LYS A 53 6.72 0.45 -6.89
C LYS A 53 6.82 -0.25 -5.55
N TYR A 54 6.17 -1.39 -5.39
CA TYR A 54 6.17 -2.17 -4.16
C TYR A 54 7.52 -2.81 -3.86
N ILE A 55 8.14 -3.43 -4.87
CA ILE A 55 9.45 -4.09 -4.78
C ILE A 55 10.59 -3.05 -4.77
N GLY A 56 10.35 -1.86 -5.33
CA GLY A 56 11.36 -0.80 -5.42
C GLY A 56 12.35 -1.00 -6.57
N VAL A 57 11.93 -1.65 -7.66
CA VAL A 57 12.77 -1.96 -8.83
C VAL A 57 12.27 -1.26 -10.08
N SER A 58 13.18 -1.04 -11.05
CA SER A 58 12.80 -0.52 -12.35
C SER A 58 11.97 -1.53 -13.15
N GLU A 59 11.11 -1.03 -14.05
CA GLU A 59 10.29 -1.87 -14.92
C GLU A 59 11.11 -2.90 -15.70
N SER A 60 12.23 -2.47 -16.28
CA SER A 60 13.14 -3.35 -17.03
C SER A 60 13.73 -4.46 -16.15
N LEU A 61 13.97 -4.20 -14.86
CA LEU A 61 14.44 -5.21 -13.92
C LEU A 61 13.32 -6.20 -13.57
N LEU A 62 12.11 -5.72 -13.29
CA LEU A 62 10.97 -6.60 -13.01
C LEU A 62 10.62 -7.47 -14.23
N TYR A 63 10.73 -6.94 -15.45
CA TYR A 63 10.59 -7.75 -16.67
C TYR A 63 11.63 -8.86 -16.77
N LYS A 64 12.90 -8.58 -16.47
CA LYS A 64 13.95 -9.61 -16.45
C LYS A 64 13.67 -10.69 -15.40
N LEU A 65 13.30 -10.30 -14.19
CA LEU A 65 12.98 -11.22 -13.10
C LEU A 65 11.75 -12.10 -13.41
N THR A 66 10.72 -11.53 -14.03
CA THR A 66 9.52 -12.28 -14.44
C THR A 66 9.78 -13.19 -15.64
N ALA A 67 10.67 -12.80 -16.56
CA ALA A 67 11.11 -13.64 -17.68
C ALA A 67 11.98 -14.81 -17.19
N ALA A 68 12.87 -14.57 -16.23
CA ALA A 68 13.67 -15.59 -15.57
C ALA A 68 12.88 -16.47 -14.59
N LYS A 69 11.60 -16.13 -14.33
CA LYS A 69 10.72 -16.80 -13.34
C LYS A 69 11.26 -16.79 -11.92
N GLU A 70 12.09 -15.80 -11.58
CA GLU A 70 12.65 -15.64 -10.24
C GLU A 70 11.67 -14.97 -9.27
N VAL A 71 10.73 -14.18 -9.79
CA VAL A 71 9.69 -13.51 -9.00
C VAL A 71 8.34 -14.25 -9.15
N PRO A 72 7.63 -14.54 -8.03
CA PRO A 72 6.28 -15.11 -8.06
C PRO A 72 5.31 -14.21 -8.84
N HIS A 73 4.71 -14.73 -9.91
CA HIS A 73 3.80 -13.96 -10.77
C HIS A 73 2.73 -14.82 -11.45
N TYR A 74 1.62 -14.19 -11.79
CA TYR A 74 0.45 -14.80 -12.43
C TYR A 74 0.19 -14.22 -13.82
N LYS A 75 -0.18 -15.09 -14.77
CA LYS A 75 -0.51 -14.73 -16.17
C LYS A 75 -1.82 -15.37 -16.64
N PRO A 76 -3.00 -14.95 -16.11
CA PRO A 76 -4.29 -15.58 -16.43
C PRO A 76 -4.72 -15.42 -17.91
N ARG A 77 -4.26 -14.37 -18.61
CA ARG A 77 -4.56 -14.11 -20.03
C ARG A 77 -3.31 -13.94 -20.90
N GLY A 78 -2.15 -14.38 -20.42
CA GLY A 78 -0.86 -14.34 -21.15
C GLY A 78 -0.24 -12.95 -21.36
N LYS A 79 -1.03 -11.89 -21.55
CA LYS A 79 -0.56 -10.53 -21.82
C LYS A 79 -0.27 -9.70 -20.56
N MET A 80 -1.03 -9.92 -19.48
CA MET A 80 -0.91 -9.14 -18.24
C MET A 80 -0.25 -9.96 -17.12
N LEU A 81 0.61 -9.29 -16.36
CA LEU A 81 1.28 -9.79 -15.17
C LEU A 81 0.55 -9.29 -13.91
N TYR A 82 0.27 -10.22 -13.01
CA TYR A 82 -0.28 -9.94 -11.69
C TYR A 82 0.61 -10.56 -10.62
N PHE A 83 0.65 -9.93 -9.45
CA PHE A 83 1.51 -10.34 -8.34
C PHE A 83 0.67 -10.40 -7.08
N ASN A 84 0.79 -11.48 -6.31
CA ASN A 84 0.20 -11.53 -4.99
C ASN A 84 1.17 -10.90 -4.00
N ARG A 85 0.70 -9.92 -3.22
CA ARG A 85 1.50 -9.20 -2.23
C ARG A 85 2.17 -10.15 -1.23
N GLU A 86 1.45 -11.13 -0.70
CA GLU A 86 1.98 -12.04 0.32
C GLU A 86 3.09 -12.95 -0.22
N GLU A 87 3.00 -13.33 -1.50
CA GLU A 87 4.05 -14.14 -2.14
C GLU A 87 5.29 -13.30 -2.45
N ILE A 88 5.09 -12.04 -2.85
CA ILE A 88 6.20 -11.09 -3.01
C ILE A 88 6.88 -10.84 -1.66
N ASP A 89 6.13 -10.65 -0.57
CA ASP A 89 6.70 -10.46 0.77
C ASP A 89 7.54 -11.65 1.20
N LYS A 90 7.01 -12.86 1.02
CA LYS A 90 7.76 -14.09 1.28
C LYS A 90 9.02 -14.16 0.44
N TRP A 91 8.93 -13.85 -0.85
CA TRP A 91 10.07 -13.85 -1.77
C TRP A 91 11.16 -12.85 -1.37
N LEU A 92 10.78 -11.61 -1.01
CA LEU A 92 11.70 -10.58 -0.53
C LEU A 92 12.44 -11.00 0.75
N LEU A 93 11.79 -11.81 1.59
CA LEU A 93 12.33 -12.28 2.87
C LEU A 93 13.11 -13.62 2.75
N GLN A 94 13.20 -14.24 1.57
CA GLN A 94 13.80 -15.58 1.41
C GLN A 94 15.28 -15.65 1.81
N ASN A 95 16.08 -14.64 1.46
CA ASN A 95 17.53 -14.66 1.64
C ASN A 95 17.99 -13.79 2.81
N LYS A 96 17.40 -14.03 4.00
CA LYS A 96 17.80 -13.33 5.23
C LYS A 96 19.30 -13.55 5.47
N GLN A 97 20.09 -12.48 5.32
CA GLN A 97 21.51 -12.51 5.66
C GLN A 97 21.66 -12.43 7.17
N GLU A 98 22.42 -13.35 7.75
CA GLU A 98 22.80 -13.27 9.16
C GLU A 98 23.75 -12.09 9.35
N VAL A 99 23.40 -11.19 10.25
CA VAL A 99 24.26 -10.05 10.59
C VAL A 99 25.44 -10.57 11.40
N ILE A 100 26.63 -10.09 11.05
CA ILE A 100 27.89 -10.42 11.72
C ILE A 100 27.80 -9.92 13.17
N GLY A 101 27.38 -10.79 14.08
CA GLY A 101 27.10 -10.45 15.48
C GLY A 101 26.23 -11.47 16.22
N MET A 102 25.45 -12.30 15.52
CA MET A 102 24.73 -13.42 16.13
C MET A 102 25.50 -14.72 15.94
N VAL A 103 26.55 -14.91 16.75
CA VAL A 103 27.12 -16.24 16.95
C VAL A 103 26.24 -16.95 17.98
N THR A 104 25.15 -17.57 17.55
CA THR A 104 24.46 -18.55 18.39
C THR A 104 25.37 -19.77 18.49
N LYS A 105 25.76 -20.09 19.73
CA LYS A 105 26.56 -21.25 20.13
C LYS A 105 26.29 -22.45 19.23
N ILE A 106 27.35 -22.91 18.57
CA ILE A 106 27.44 -24.25 18.01
C ILE A 106 27.37 -25.18 19.23
N GLU A 107 26.29 -25.95 19.37
CA GLU A 107 26.25 -27.09 20.29
C GLU A 107 27.37 -28.04 19.87
N ILE A 108 28.37 -28.14 20.75
CA ILE A 108 29.43 -29.13 20.65
C ILE A 108 28.78 -30.46 20.98
N ASP A 109 28.30 -31.17 19.96
CA ASP A 109 28.00 -32.59 20.10
C ASP A 109 29.32 -33.29 20.41
N ASN A 110 29.43 -33.73 21.66
CA ASN A 110 30.57 -34.39 22.23
C ASN A 110 30.35 -35.90 22.08
N PRO A 111 30.99 -36.59 21.12
CA PRO A 111 30.98 -38.04 21.12
C PRO A 111 31.96 -38.49 22.20
N LYS A 112 31.44 -38.89 23.36
CA LYS A 112 32.17 -39.75 24.30
C LYS A 112 31.81 -41.19 24.00
N GLU A 113 32.85 -41.91 23.55
CA GLU A 113 33.15 -43.34 23.74
C GLU A 113 32.02 -44.37 23.58
#